data_AF-A0A949I3Y4-F1
#
_entry.id   AF-A0A949I3Y4-F1
#
_cell.length_a   1.000
_cell.length_b   1.000
_cell.length_c   1.000
_cell.angle_alpha   90.00
_cell.angle_beta   90.00
_cell.angle_gamma   90.00
#
_symmetry.space_group_name_H-M   'P 1'
#
loop_
_entity.id
_entity.type
_entity.pdbx_description
1 polymer ?
#
loop_
_entity_poly.entity_id
_entity_poly.type
_entity_poly.pdbx_seq_one_letter_code
_entity_poly.pdbx_strand_id
1 'polypeptide(L)'
;MRQMFVKTAVALALAAPLFAQAESTFTTGTGSPLTASARLDFRITIPKIIYLRVGTGSNLATNGAIDLIDITVPGASVGNGTAVAASATSGDLGNGTVTASLIGNNGTITFTSTTLGALSNGAGDTISYSQISTAVATNTSATALPHPTLTDGGTGTVTLTPAAKVINQDAKWTFSYLNAATVPAGTYGGVNTNNGRVTYTASMP
;
A
#
# COMPACT_ATOMS: atom_id res chain seq x y z
N MET A 1 -0.83 51.05 55.91
CA MET A 1 -1.39 50.90 54.54
C MET A 1 -0.58 49.79 53.87
N ARG A 2 -1.08 48.67 53.34
CA ARG A 2 -2.41 48.24 52.88
C ARG A 2 -2.31 46.71 52.67
N GLN A 3 -3.19 45.93 53.30
CA GLN A 3 -3.88 44.69 52.83
C GLN A 3 -3.04 43.68 52.00
N MET A 4 -2.56 42.52 52.50
CA MET A 4 -3.26 41.23 52.74
C MET A 4 -3.92 40.59 51.48
N PHE A 5 -3.49 39.36 51.11
CA PHE A 5 -4.21 38.18 50.51
C PHE A 5 -3.13 37.24 49.90
N VAL A 6 -2.63 36.13 50.48
CA VAL A 6 -3.21 34.93 51.09
C VAL A 6 -3.87 33.98 50.06
N LYS A 7 -3.16 32.87 49.78
CA LYS A 7 -3.63 31.46 49.64
C LYS A 7 -3.96 30.81 48.26
N THR A 8 -3.06 29.86 47.92
CA THR A 8 -3.25 28.40 47.71
C THR A 8 -3.92 27.80 46.46
N ALA A 9 -3.19 26.78 45.92
CA ALA A 9 -3.62 25.54 45.25
C ALA A 9 -4.29 25.67 43.87
N VAL A 10 -4.03 24.81 42.88
CA VAL A 10 -4.02 23.34 42.92
C VAL A 10 -3.03 22.80 41.88
N ALA A 11 -2.08 21.96 42.33
CA ALA A 11 -1.38 21.04 41.45
C ALA A 11 -2.40 19.96 41.04
N LEU A 12 -2.98 20.10 39.85
CA LEU A 12 -3.82 19.04 39.28
C LEU A 12 -2.87 18.00 38.68
N ALA A 13 -2.31 17.16 39.55
CA ALA A 13 -1.77 15.88 39.11
C ALA A 13 -2.94 15.13 38.46
N LEU A 14 -2.96 15.08 37.13
CA LEU A 14 -3.73 14.11 36.35
C LEU A 14 -3.13 12.73 36.62
N ALA A 15 -3.28 12.25 37.86
CA ALA A 15 -3.34 10.83 38.14
C ALA A 15 -4.61 10.37 37.43
N ALA A 16 -4.47 9.90 36.19
CA ALA A 16 -5.47 9.00 35.65
C ALA A 16 -5.56 7.85 36.68
N PRO A 17 -6.73 7.62 37.33
CA PRO A 17 -6.90 6.40 38.09
C PRO A 17 -6.88 5.29 37.03
N LEU A 18 -5.72 4.66 36.84
CA LEU A 18 -5.70 3.34 36.25
C LEU A 18 -6.45 2.47 37.26
N PHE A 19 -7.72 2.22 36.97
CA PHE A 19 -8.60 1.33 37.71
C PHE A 19 -8.00 -0.09 37.67
N ALA A 20 -7.01 -0.37 38.51
CA ALA A 20 -6.62 -1.72 38.83
C ALA A 20 -7.72 -2.29 39.74
N GLN A 21 -8.76 -2.86 39.12
CA GLN A 21 -9.80 -3.62 39.82
C GLN A 21 -9.23 -5.01 40.15
N ALA A 22 -8.43 -5.09 41.22
CA ALA A 22 -7.95 -6.38 41.72
C ALA A 22 -9.02 -6.97 42.67
N GLU A 23 -9.65 -8.07 42.28
CA GLU A 23 -10.52 -8.84 43.17
C GLU A 23 -9.69 -9.85 43.97
N SER A 24 -9.91 -9.90 45.28
CA SER A 24 -9.32 -10.90 46.17
C SER A 24 -10.35 -11.28 47.21
N THR A 25 -10.53 -12.59 47.42
CA THR A 25 -11.51 -13.12 48.37
C THR A 25 -10.79 -14.04 49.35
N PHE A 26 -11.06 -13.83 50.63
CA PHE A 26 -10.56 -14.66 51.72
C PHE A 26 -11.77 -15.27 52.45
N THR A 27 -11.85 -16.61 52.48
CA THR A 27 -12.98 -17.34 53.08
C THR A 27 -12.46 -18.24 54.21
N THR A 28 -13.10 -18.20 55.39
CA THR A 28 -12.73 -19.01 56.57
C THR A 28 -13.97 -19.56 57.28
N GLY A 29 -13.92 -20.76 57.86
CA GLY A 29 -15.02 -21.38 58.62
C GLY A 29 -14.86 -22.90 58.75
N THR A 30 -15.84 -23.59 59.33
CA THR A 30 -15.84 -25.07 59.50
C THR A 30 -16.66 -25.82 58.44
N GLY A 31 -17.28 -25.11 57.49
CA GLY A 31 -18.08 -25.70 56.41
C GLY A 31 -17.23 -26.37 55.32
N SER A 32 -17.82 -27.27 54.52
CA SER A 32 -17.14 -27.99 53.45
C SER A 32 -17.98 -28.03 52.16
N PRO A 33 -17.45 -27.53 51.00
CA PRO A 33 -16.14 -26.90 50.83
C PRO A 33 -16.13 -25.42 51.27
N LEU A 34 -14.93 -24.89 51.58
CA LEU A 34 -14.69 -23.43 51.59
C LEU A 34 -14.33 -22.99 50.17
N THR A 35 -15.02 -22.00 49.62
CA THR A 35 -14.77 -21.46 48.27
C THR A 35 -14.38 -20.00 48.36
N ALA A 36 -13.30 -19.62 47.66
CA ALA A 36 -12.93 -18.24 47.37
C ALA A 36 -12.86 -18.08 45.85
N SER A 37 -13.35 -16.97 45.31
CA SER A 37 -13.36 -16.69 43.88
C SER A 37 -12.86 -15.27 43.61
N ALA A 38 -12.18 -15.08 42.49
CA ALA A 38 -11.73 -13.80 41.98
C ALA A 38 -11.84 -13.80 40.44
N ARG A 39 -12.05 -12.64 39.83
CA ARG A 39 -12.32 -12.48 38.39
C ARG A 39 -11.30 -11.55 37.74
N LEU A 40 -11.11 -11.75 36.43
CA LEU A 40 -10.32 -10.90 35.55
C LEU A 40 -11.10 -10.66 34.25
N ASP A 41 -11.00 -9.45 33.73
CA ASP A 41 -11.54 -9.08 32.41
C ASP A 41 -10.40 -8.86 31.41
N PHE A 42 -10.54 -9.40 30.20
CA PHE A 42 -9.58 -9.21 29.11
C PHE A 42 -10.20 -8.39 27.98
N ARG A 43 -9.41 -7.46 27.42
CA ARG A 43 -9.79 -6.68 26.23
C ARG A 43 -8.67 -6.70 25.21
N ILE A 44 -9.01 -7.04 23.98
CA ILE A 44 -8.14 -6.92 22.81
C ILE A 44 -8.75 -5.89 21.87
N THR A 45 -7.94 -4.96 21.36
CA THR A 45 -8.35 -3.98 20.34
C THR A 45 -7.49 -4.17 19.12
N ILE A 46 -8.13 -4.39 17.97
CA ILE A 46 -7.48 -4.55 16.66
C ILE A 46 -7.87 -3.35 15.82
N PRO A 47 -6.94 -2.46 15.43
CA PRO A 47 -7.26 -1.33 14.58
C PRO A 47 -7.53 -1.77 13.13
N LYS A 48 -8.25 -0.93 12.38
CA LYS A 48 -8.29 -1.04 10.92
C LYS A 48 -6.91 -0.71 10.35
N ILE A 49 -6.42 -1.53 9.42
CA ILE A 49 -5.16 -1.30 8.71
C ILE A 49 -5.38 -1.41 7.21
N ILE A 50 -4.71 -0.54 6.46
CA ILE A 50 -4.51 -0.68 5.02
C ILE A 50 -3.09 -0.25 4.69
N TYR A 51 -2.40 -1.06 3.89
CA TYR A 51 -1.05 -0.80 3.42
C TYR A 51 -0.95 -1.21 1.97
N LEU A 52 -0.44 -0.30 1.15
CA LEU A 52 -0.13 -0.53 -0.25
C LEU A 52 1.32 -0.12 -0.49
N ARG A 53 2.08 -1.00 -1.12
CA ARG A 53 3.39 -0.70 -1.69
C ARG A 53 3.45 -1.20 -3.13
N VAL A 54 4.02 -0.39 -4.00
CA VAL A 54 4.41 -0.76 -5.36
C VAL A 54 5.83 -0.22 -5.56
N GLY A 55 6.79 -1.11 -5.81
CA GLY A 55 8.20 -0.77 -5.91
C GLY A 55 8.90 -0.57 -4.58
N THR A 56 9.94 0.26 -4.60
CA THR A 56 10.84 0.55 -3.47
C THR A 56 10.07 0.93 -2.20
N GLY A 57 10.27 0.16 -1.13
CA GLY A 57 9.73 0.50 0.18
C GLY A 57 9.90 -0.58 1.24
N SER A 58 9.76 -0.18 2.50
CA SER A 58 9.83 -1.09 3.65
C SER A 58 8.44 -1.56 4.05
N ASN A 59 8.35 -2.80 4.54
CA ASN A 59 7.07 -3.40 4.91
C ASN A 59 6.37 -2.59 6.01
N LEU A 60 5.07 -2.31 5.81
CA LEU A 60 4.22 -1.58 6.76
C LEU A 60 4.77 -0.20 7.19
N ALA A 61 5.48 0.50 6.30
CA ALA A 61 6.01 1.84 6.54
C ALA A 61 5.66 2.80 5.40
N THR A 62 5.51 4.08 5.73
CA THR A 62 5.34 5.13 4.72
C THR A 62 6.66 5.38 4.00
N ASN A 63 6.61 5.36 2.67
CA ASN A 63 7.74 5.70 1.80
C ASN A 63 7.22 6.62 0.67
N GLY A 64 8.00 7.66 0.32
CA GLY A 64 7.68 8.59 -0.76
C GLY A 64 8.44 8.35 -2.07
N ALA A 65 9.28 7.32 -2.12
CA ALA A 65 10.01 6.91 -3.31
C ALA A 65 9.03 6.41 -4.39
N ILE A 66 9.32 6.75 -5.63
CA ILE A 66 8.55 6.34 -6.80
C ILE A 66 9.58 5.77 -7.77
N ASP A 67 9.45 4.48 -8.09
CA ASP A 67 10.33 3.85 -9.07
C ASP A 67 10.00 4.33 -10.49
N LEU A 68 11.04 4.59 -11.27
CA LEU A 68 10.92 4.79 -12.71
C LEU A 68 11.06 3.43 -13.41
N ILE A 69 10.14 3.17 -14.33
CA ILE A 69 10.26 2.09 -15.32
C ILE A 69 10.71 2.73 -16.63
N ASP A 70 12.01 2.73 -16.88
CA ASP A 70 12.63 3.37 -18.03
C ASP A 70 12.90 2.35 -19.13
N ILE A 71 12.44 2.62 -20.35
CA ILE A 71 12.52 1.71 -21.48
C ILE A 71 13.12 2.47 -22.67
N THR A 72 14.23 1.98 -23.20
CA THR A 72 14.86 2.52 -24.41
C THR A 72 14.70 1.53 -25.55
N VAL A 73 13.96 1.92 -26.58
CA VAL A 73 13.80 1.10 -27.79
C VAL A 73 15.06 1.21 -28.64
N PRO A 74 15.71 0.08 -29.01
CA PRO A 74 16.80 0.12 -29.97
C PRO A 74 16.33 0.72 -31.30
N GLY A 75 17.11 1.63 -31.88
CA GLY A 75 16.68 2.36 -33.09
C GLY A 75 16.30 1.47 -34.28
N ALA A 76 16.95 0.30 -34.41
CA ALA A 76 16.64 -0.69 -35.45
C ALA A 76 15.34 -1.49 -35.19
N SER A 77 14.70 -1.30 -34.04
CA SER A 77 13.54 -2.09 -33.59
C SER A 77 12.26 -1.27 -33.47
N VAL A 78 12.27 0.05 -33.73
CA VAL A 78 11.09 0.91 -33.53
C VAL A 78 9.87 0.37 -34.29
N GLY A 79 8.77 0.16 -33.57
CA GLY A 79 7.48 -0.24 -34.15
C GLY A 79 7.43 -1.67 -34.69
N ASN A 80 8.41 -2.52 -34.38
CA ASN A 80 8.50 -3.88 -34.93
C ASN A 80 7.65 -4.95 -34.18
N GLY A 81 6.91 -4.55 -33.15
CA GLY A 81 6.05 -5.42 -32.35
C GLY A 81 6.79 -6.41 -31.43
N THR A 82 8.12 -6.32 -31.35
CA THR A 82 8.91 -7.13 -30.42
C THR A 82 9.03 -6.41 -29.08
N ALA A 83 8.63 -7.09 -28.01
CA ALA A 83 8.65 -6.51 -26.68
C ALA A 83 10.05 -6.07 -26.25
N VAL A 84 10.15 -4.86 -25.70
CA VAL A 84 11.37 -4.25 -25.20
C VAL A 84 11.31 -4.23 -23.67
N ALA A 85 12.31 -4.84 -23.03
CA ALA A 85 12.46 -4.80 -21.59
C ALA A 85 12.88 -3.40 -21.11
N ALA A 86 12.53 -3.07 -19.87
CA ALA A 86 13.05 -1.89 -19.21
C ALA A 86 14.55 -2.02 -18.87
N SER A 87 15.18 -0.88 -18.60
CA SER A 87 16.59 -0.81 -18.25
C SER A 87 16.91 -1.59 -16.97
N ALA A 88 18.16 -2.02 -16.83
CA ALA A 88 18.59 -2.85 -15.70
C ALA A 88 18.36 -2.18 -14.33
N THR A 89 18.36 -0.85 -14.27
CA THR A 89 18.15 -0.06 -13.04
C THR A 89 16.69 0.29 -12.76
N SER A 90 15.76 -0.11 -13.64
CA SER A 90 14.34 0.21 -13.50
C SER A 90 13.63 -0.72 -12.52
N GLY A 91 12.83 -0.15 -11.60
CA GLY A 91 12.14 -0.88 -10.52
C GLY A 91 13.06 -1.29 -9.37
N ASP A 92 12.49 -1.71 -8.24
CA ASP A 92 13.23 -2.14 -7.05
C ASP A 92 13.94 -3.49 -7.21
N LEU A 93 13.55 -4.31 -8.21
CA LEU A 93 14.21 -5.58 -8.54
C LEU A 93 15.01 -5.54 -9.86
N GLY A 94 15.04 -4.39 -10.53
CA GLY A 94 15.71 -4.22 -11.82
C GLY A 94 14.91 -4.76 -13.02
N ASN A 95 15.36 -4.41 -14.23
CA ASN A 95 14.74 -4.78 -15.51
C ASN A 95 13.23 -4.50 -15.60
N GLY A 96 12.76 -3.43 -14.94
CA GLY A 96 11.34 -3.05 -14.90
C GLY A 96 10.49 -3.92 -13.98
N THR A 97 11.12 -4.71 -13.12
CA THR A 97 10.43 -5.53 -12.13
C THR A 97 10.28 -4.76 -10.83
N VAL A 98 9.05 -4.71 -10.33
CA VAL A 98 8.73 -4.15 -9.01
C VAL A 98 8.13 -5.18 -8.07
N THR A 99 8.36 -5.02 -6.76
CA THR A 99 7.56 -5.71 -5.74
C THR A 99 6.27 -4.95 -5.45
N ALA A 100 5.14 -5.64 -5.37
CA ALA A 100 3.88 -5.06 -4.94
C ALA A 100 3.34 -5.81 -3.73
N SER A 101 2.75 -5.09 -2.77
CA SER A 101 2.15 -5.67 -1.58
C SER A 101 0.92 -4.88 -1.17
N LEU A 102 -0.14 -5.60 -0.83
CA LEU A 102 -1.38 -5.04 -0.33
C LEU A 102 -1.84 -5.84 0.89
N ILE A 103 -1.97 -5.12 2.01
CA ILE A 103 -2.42 -5.66 3.28
C ILE A 103 -3.62 -4.86 3.75
N GLY A 104 -4.68 -5.54 4.21
CA GLY A 104 -5.80 -4.89 4.87
C GLY A 104 -6.69 -5.87 5.60
N ASN A 105 -7.37 -5.41 6.66
CA ASN A 105 -8.10 -6.30 7.58
C ASN A 105 -9.59 -5.97 7.74
N ASN A 106 -10.17 -5.17 6.84
CA ASN A 106 -11.56 -4.73 6.95
C ASN A 106 -12.39 -4.99 5.70
N GLY A 107 -12.50 -6.26 5.31
CA GLY A 107 -13.36 -6.68 4.19
C GLY A 107 -12.68 -6.59 2.82
N THR A 108 -13.52 -6.51 1.78
CA THR A 108 -13.06 -6.46 0.39
C THR A 108 -12.31 -5.17 0.10
N ILE A 109 -11.18 -5.28 -0.59
CA ILE A 109 -10.38 -4.13 -1.02
C ILE A 109 -10.60 -3.87 -2.51
N THR A 110 -10.97 -2.64 -2.85
CA THR A 110 -10.93 -2.15 -4.23
C THR A 110 -9.54 -1.59 -4.50
N PHE A 111 -8.82 -2.24 -5.41
CA PHE A 111 -7.47 -1.89 -5.81
C PHE A 111 -7.44 -1.37 -7.25
N THR A 112 -6.86 -0.20 -7.47
CA THR A 112 -6.98 0.54 -8.74
C THR A 112 -5.64 1.04 -9.25
N SER A 113 -5.56 1.24 -10.56
CA SER A 113 -4.50 1.98 -11.24
C SER A 113 -5.16 3.09 -12.09
N THR A 114 -4.68 4.33 -11.96
CA THR A 114 -5.22 5.48 -12.69
C THR A 114 -4.10 6.16 -13.47
N THR A 115 -4.36 6.48 -14.73
CA THR A 115 -3.48 7.31 -15.57
C THR A 115 -4.23 8.56 -16.02
N LEU A 116 -3.50 9.63 -16.37
CA LEU A 116 -4.12 10.90 -16.81
C LEU A 116 -4.34 10.98 -18.33
N GLY A 117 -3.78 10.04 -19.08
CA GLY A 117 -3.83 9.98 -20.53
C GLY A 117 -2.77 9.00 -21.06
N ALA A 118 -2.69 8.85 -22.38
CA ALA A 118 -1.57 8.17 -23.01
C ALA A 118 -0.24 8.89 -22.71
N LEU A 119 0.87 8.16 -22.72
CA LEU A 119 2.23 8.70 -22.54
C LEU A 119 2.51 9.71 -23.65
N SER A 120 2.69 10.99 -23.33
CA SER A 120 2.91 12.04 -24.34
C SER A 120 4.40 12.33 -24.54
N ASN A 121 4.80 12.80 -25.72
CA ASN A 121 6.13 13.38 -25.93
C ASN A 121 6.19 14.90 -25.67
N GLY A 122 5.06 15.54 -25.32
CA GLY A 122 4.95 17.00 -25.17
C GLY A 122 4.98 17.78 -26.49
N ALA A 123 5.11 17.11 -27.64
CA ALA A 123 5.12 17.68 -28.98
C ALA A 123 3.90 17.31 -29.83
N GLY A 124 2.96 16.53 -29.28
CA GLY A 124 1.68 16.18 -29.91
C GLY A 124 1.48 14.69 -30.17
N ASP A 125 2.53 13.88 -30.08
CA ASP A 125 2.41 12.42 -30.24
C ASP A 125 2.28 11.72 -28.88
N THR A 126 1.70 10.52 -28.92
CA THR A 126 1.45 9.72 -27.73
C THR A 126 1.68 8.22 -27.95
N ILE A 127 2.07 7.51 -26.89
CA ILE A 127 2.06 6.05 -26.79
C ILE A 127 0.99 5.65 -25.78
N SER A 128 0.03 4.83 -26.23
CA SER A 128 -1.01 4.29 -25.34
C SER A 128 -0.42 3.40 -24.25
N TYR A 129 -0.99 3.46 -23.04
CA TYR A 129 -0.68 2.54 -21.94
C TYR A 129 -1.02 1.08 -22.28
N SER A 130 -1.85 0.81 -23.29
CA SER A 130 -2.05 -0.53 -23.85
C SER A 130 -0.79 -1.15 -24.44
N GLN A 131 0.23 -0.34 -24.75
CA GLN A 131 1.55 -0.81 -25.16
C GLN A 131 2.44 -1.22 -23.99
N ILE A 132 2.01 -1.05 -22.74
CA ILE A 132 2.74 -1.50 -21.56
C ILE A 132 2.17 -2.85 -21.12
N SER A 133 2.96 -3.90 -21.33
CA SER A 133 2.64 -5.25 -20.83
C SER A 133 3.11 -5.39 -19.39
N THR A 134 2.30 -6.06 -18.56
CA THR A 134 2.63 -6.35 -17.16
C THR A 134 2.55 -7.85 -16.92
N ALA A 135 3.70 -8.49 -16.69
CA ALA A 135 3.75 -9.87 -16.25
C ALA A 135 3.65 -9.93 -14.72
N VAL A 136 2.71 -10.73 -14.20
CA VAL A 136 2.48 -10.90 -12.76
C VAL A 136 3.01 -12.26 -12.32
N ALA A 137 3.85 -12.28 -11.28
CA ALA A 137 4.35 -13.49 -10.65
C ALA A 137 4.19 -13.43 -9.13
N THR A 138 4.13 -14.59 -8.48
CA THR A 138 4.14 -14.68 -7.02
C THR A 138 5.45 -14.14 -6.46
N ASN A 139 5.39 -13.50 -5.29
CA ASN A 139 6.57 -13.15 -4.52
C ASN A 139 6.70 -14.09 -3.32
N THR A 140 6.02 -13.80 -2.21
CA THR A 140 6.02 -14.66 -1.01
C THR A 140 4.64 -15.23 -0.68
N SER A 141 3.55 -14.57 -1.08
CA SER A 141 2.20 -15.08 -0.90
C SER A 141 1.87 -16.18 -1.91
N ALA A 142 1.00 -17.11 -1.50
CA ALA A 142 0.55 -18.22 -2.34
C ALA A 142 -0.26 -17.75 -3.56
N THR A 143 -0.98 -16.64 -3.43
CA THR A 143 -1.68 -15.96 -4.52
C THR A 143 -0.97 -14.66 -4.83
N ALA A 144 -0.58 -14.45 -6.08
CA ALA A 144 0.03 -13.20 -6.51
C ALA A 144 -1.00 -12.08 -6.48
N LEU A 145 -0.61 -10.93 -5.93
CA LEU A 145 -1.40 -9.70 -6.05
C LEU A 145 -1.59 -9.35 -7.54
N PRO A 146 -2.82 -9.39 -8.09
CA PRO A 146 -3.09 -9.00 -9.46
C PRO A 146 -2.80 -7.52 -9.70
N HIS A 147 -2.39 -7.18 -10.92
CA HIS A 147 -2.19 -5.81 -11.36
C HIS A 147 -3.48 -5.26 -12.03
N PRO A 148 -3.97 -4.06 -11.65
CA PRO A 148 -5.11 -3.45 -12.34
C PRO A 148 -4.70 -2.90 -13.70
N THR A 149 -5.43 -3.31 -14.75
CA THR A 149 -5.14 -2.96 -16.15
C THR A 149 -4.88 -1.47 -16.37
N LEU A 150 -3.79 -1.13 -17.06
CA LEU A 150 -3.52 0.25 -17.45
C LEU A 150 -4.38 0.65 -18.65
N THR A 151 -4.96 1.85 -18.59
CA THR A 151 -5.80 2.42 -19.65
C THR A 151 -5.48 3.90 -19.79
N ASP A 152 -5.68 4.48 -20.97
CA ASP A 152 -5.39 5.90 -21.23
C ASP A 152 -6.44 6.79 -20.57
N GLY A 153 -6.04 7.65 -19.63
CA GLY A 153 -6.94 8.60 -18.98
C GLY A 153 -8.04 7.94 -18.14
N GLY A 154 -7.84 6.67 -17.78
CA GLY A 154 -8.84 5.82 -17.16
C GLY A 154 -8.37 5.20 -15.84
N THR A 155 -9.27 4.41 -15.24
CA THR A 155 -9.00 3.66 -14.01
C THR A 155 -9.23 2.17 -14.23
N GLY A 156 -8.16 1.38 -14.14
CA GLY A 156 -8.25 -0.07 -14.01
C GLY A 156 -8.62 -0.46 -12.59
N THR A 157 -9.43 -1.50 -12.42
CA THR A 157 -9.91 -1.93 -11.10
C THR A 157 -9.77 -3.44 -10.93
N VAL A 158 -9.30 -3.85 -9.76
CA VAL A 158 -9.33 -5.23 -9.26
C VAL A 158 -9.95 -5.25 -7.88
N THR A 159 -10.77 -6.26 -7.62
CA THR A 159 -11.42 -6.47 -6.33
C THR A 159 -10.76 -7.64 -5.62
N LEU A 160 -10.31 -7.43 -4.39
CA LEU A 160 -9.66 -8.44 -3.56
C LEU A 160 -10.54 -8.81 -2.38
N THR A 161 -11.04 -10.04 -2.38
CA THR A 161 -11.91 -10.55 -1.31
C THR A 161 -11.09 -11.39 -0.32
N PRO A 162 -11.15 -11.12 1.00
CA PRO A 162 -10.33 -11.82 1.98
C PRO A 162 -10.76 -13.28 2.15
N ALA A 163 -9.82 -14.21 1.98
CA ALA A 163 -10.05 -15.64 2.22
C ALA A 163 -10.15 -15.98 3.72
N ALA A 164 -9.42 -15.25 4.57
CA ALA A 164 -9.35 -15.50 6.02
C ALA A 164 -9.39 -14.18 6.82
N LYS A 165 -10.39 -13.33 6.53
CA LYS A 165 -10.65 -12.01 7.16
C LYS A 165 -9.64 -10.89 6.83
N VAL A 166 -8.44 -11.25 6.39
CA VAL A 166 -7.36 -10.32 6.03
C VAL A 166 -6.96 -10.56 4.58
N ILE A 167 -6.67 -9.47 3.86
CA ILE A 167 -5.89 -9.47 2.63
C ILE A 167 -4.43 -9.31 3.02
N ASN A 168 -3.59 -10.24 2.59
CA ASN A 168 -2.15 -10.13 2.65
C ASN A 168 -1.61 -10.81 1.39
N GLN A 169 -1.49 -10.04 0.32
CA GLN A 169 -1.02 -10.51 -0.97
C GLN A 169 0.15 -9.66 -1.42
N ASP A 170 1.13 -10.32 -2.03
CA ASP A 170 2.25 -9.68 -2.70
C ASP A 170 2.51 -10.31 -4.08
N ALA A 171 3.29 -9.60 -4.89
CA ALA A 171 3.64 -10.04 -6.23
C ALA A 171 4.94 -9.40 -6.69
N LYS A 172 5.51 -9.96 -7.76
CA LYS A 172 6.44 -9.27 -8.65
C LYS A 172 5.69 -8.88 -9.91
N TRP A 173 5.78 -7.63 -10.31
CA TRP A 173 5.24 -7.13 -11.57
C TRP A 173 6.38 -6.69 -12.48
N THR A 174 6.50 -7.30 -13.65
CA THR A 174 7.52 -6.94 -14.64
C THR A 174 6.87 -6.23 -15.81
N PHE A 175 7.28 -4.99 -16.03
CA PHE A 175 6.77 -4.15 -17.11
C PHE A 175 7.66 -4.21 -18.34
N SER A 176 7.04 -4.22 -19.53
CA SER A 176 7.73 -4.15 -20.82
C SER A 176 6.92 -3.35 -21.83
N TYR A 177 7.59 -2.81 -22.84
CA TYR A 177 6.94 -2.09 -23.93
C TYR A 177 6.73 -3.02 -25.12
N LEU A 178 5.49 -3.19 -25.57
CA LEU A 178 5.12 -4.07 -26.68
C LEU A 178 5.70 -3.62 -28.03
N ASN A 179 6.01 -2.31 -28.18
CA ASN A 179 6.68 -1.75 -29.35
C ASN A 179 5.96 -2.02 -30.68
N ALA A 180 4.63 -2.10 -30.65
CA ALA A 180 3.80 -2.29 -31.85
C ALA A 180 3.41 -0.95 -32.53
N ALA A 181 3.57 0.18 -31.83
CA ALA A 181 3.32 1.50 -32.39
C ALA A 181 4.57 2.09 -33.04
N THR A 182 4.45 2.60 -34.27
CA THR A 182 5.47 3.42 -34.92
C THR A 182 5.24 4.88 -34.56
N VAL A 183 6.14 5.47 -33.78
CA VAL A 183 6.05 6.85 -33.30
C VAL A 183 7.35 7.60 -33.62
N PRO A 184 7.32 8.95 -33.75
CA PRO A 184 8.53 9.73 -33.96
C PRO A 184 9.45 9.68 -32.74
N ALA A 185 10.71 10.06 -32.96
CA ALA A 185 11.71 10.14 -31.90
C ALA A 185 11.26 11.11 -30.79
N GLY A 186 11.44 10.71 -29.53
CA GLY A 186 11.08 11.50 -28.37
C GLY A 186 11.02 10.67 -27.11
N THR A 187 10.91 11.34 -25.96
CA THR A 187 10.67 10.70 -24.66
C THR A 187 9.18 10.77 -24.35
N TYR A 188 8.52 9.62 -24.26
CA TYR A 188 7.11 9.53 -23.96
C TYR A 188 6.91 9.26 -22.47
N GLY A 189 6.24 10.17 -21.75
CA GLY A 189 6.16 10.13 -20.30
C GLY A 189 7.39 10.68 -19.59
N GLY A 190 7.67 10.19 -18.39
CA GLY A 190 8.77 10.63 -17.52
C GLY A 190 8.32 10.85 -16.08
N VAL A 191 9.28 11.22 -15.22
CA VAL A 191 9.02 11.46 -13.80
C VAL A 191 8.11 12.68 -13.64
N ASN A 192 6.84 12.43 -13.26
CA ASN A 192 5.82 13.46 -13.03
C ASN A 192 5.55 14.37 -14.23
N THR A 193 5.76 13.89 -15.46
CA THR A 193 5.53 14.68 -16.67
C THR A 193 4.89 13.83 -17.75
N ASN A 194 4.24 14.48 -18.72
CA ASN A 194 3.73 13.89 -19.94
C ASN A 194 2.91 12.60 -19.75
N ASN A 195 2.06 12.58 -18.71
CA ASN A 195 1.23 11.44 -18.33
C ASN A 195 2.02 10.16 -17.98
N GLY A 196 3.30 10.24 -17.62
CA GLY A 196 4.14 9.09 -17.27
C GLY A 196 3.80 8.40 -15.94
N ARG A 197 2.92 9.01 -15.13
CA ARG A 197 2.60 8.52 -13.78
C ARG A 197 1.32 7.68 -13.78
N VAL A 198 1.48 6.44 -13.30
CA VAL A 198 0.36 5.61 -12.84
C VAL A 198 0.17 5.81 -11.34
N THR A 199 -1.04 6.13 -10.91
CA THR A 199 -1.39 6.23 -9.49
C THR A 199 -2.13 4.98 -9.04
N TYR A 200 -1.58 4.27 -8.05
CA TYR A 200 -2.22 3.08 -7.49
C TYR A 200 -2.95 3.43 -6.19
N THR A 201 -4.21 3.02 -6.05
CA THR A 201 -5.01 3.28 -4.86
C THR A 201 -5.69 2.01 -4.38
N ALA A 202 -5.58 1.73 -3.09
CA ALA A 202 -6.33 0.69 -2.41
C ALA A 202 -7.33 1.32 -1.43
N SER A 203 -8.57 0.83 -1.43
CA SER A 203 -9.62 1.30 -0.52
C SER A 203 -10.38 0.14 0.09
N MET A 204 -10.75 0.28 1.36
CA MET A 204 -11.54 -0.68 2.10
C MET A 204 -12.67 0.05 2.86
N PRO A 205 -13.76 -0.64 3.23
CA PRO A 205 -14.86 -0.10 4.03
C PRO A 205 -14.49 0.48 5.41
#